data_AF-A0A7V9HF31-F1
#
_entry.id   AF-A0A7V9HF31-F1
#
_cell.length_a   1.000
_cell.length_b   1.000
_cell.length_c   1.000
_cell.angle_alpha   90.00
_cell.angle_beta   90.00
_cell.angle_gamma   90.00
#
_symmetry.space_group_name_H-M   'P 1'
#
loop_
_entity.id
_entity.type
_entity.pdbx_description
1 polymer ?
#
loop_
_entity_poly.entity_id
_entity_poly.type
_entity_poly.pdbx_seq_one_letter_code
_entity_poly.pdbx_strand_id
1 'polypeptide(L)'
;MAASGATPPVALPTAGAGPRRVIADYVTLTKPKVQSLLLLTTVCTMTIAGNPSIGLIALTVLGGYLSAGGAGAVNHYFDRDIDAQMPR
;
A
#
# COMPACT_ATOMS: atom_id res chain seq x y z
N MET A 1 12.21 -42.95 -23.45
CA MET A 1 12.91 -42.40 -22.27
C MET A 1 12.71 -40.89 -22.24
N ALA A 2 11.51 -40.44 -21.86
CA ALA A 2 11.20 -39.02 -21.71
C ALA A 2 11.14 -38.74 -20.21
N ALA A 3 12.05 -37.89 -19.73
CA ALA A 3 12.15 -37.53 -18.33
C ALA A 3 10.88 -36.78 -17.90
N SER A 4 10.15 -37.37 -16.97
CA SER A 4 9.04 -36.77 -16.24
C SER A 4 9.55 -35.52 -15.51
N GLY A 5 9.27 -34.33 -16.06
CA GLY A 5 9.55 -33.06 -15.41
C GLY A 5 8.67 -32.90 -14.17
N ALA A 6 9.22 -33.20 -13.00
CA ALA A 6 8.55 -32.98 -11.74
C ALA A 6 8.29 -31.48 -11.57
N THR A 7 7.01 -31.09 -11.56
CA THR A 7 6.59 -29.76 -11.16
C THR A 7 7.04 -29.55 -9.72
N PRO A 8 7.84 -28.51 -9.39
CA PRO A 8 8.26 -28.28 -8.02
C PRO A 8 7.01 -28.11 -7.14
N PRO A 9 6.99 -28.67 -5.91
CA PRO A 9 5.86 -28.51 -5.02
C PRO A 9 5.65 -27.02 -4.75
N VAL A 10 4.43 -26.54 -5.00
CA VAL A 10 3.99 -25.22 -4.57
C VAL A 10 4.14 -25.17 -3.05
N ALA A 11 5.17 -24.47 -2.58
CA ALA A 11 5.36 -24.21 -1.17
C ALA A 11 4.19 -23.35 -0.70
N LEU A 12 3.22 -23.97 -0.03
CA LEU A 12 2.12 -23.25 0.59
C LEU A 12 2.72 -22.26 1.59
N PRO A 13 2.32 -20.98 1.56
CA PRO A 13 2.79 -20.00 2.53
C PRO A 13 2.53 -20.56 3.93
N THR A 14 3.60 -20.70 4.72
CA THR A 14 3.54 -21.20 6.08
C THR A 14 2.60 -20.28 6.86
N ALA A 15 1.43 -20.81 7.21
CA ALA A 15 0.41 -20.15 8.01
C ALA A 15 1.00 -19.85 9.40
N GLY A 16 1.65 -18.70 9.53
CA GLY A 16 2.42 -18.36 10.72
C GLY A 16 3.15 -17.02 10.62
N ALA A 17 2.64 -16.07 9.84
CA ALA A 17 3.12 -14.70 9.93
C ALA A 17 2.69 -14.14 11.31
N GLY A 18 3.65 -13.95 12.22
CA GLY A 18 3.39 -13.31 13.50
C GLY A 18 2.72 -11.93 13.30
N PRO A 19 1.96 -11.41 14.28
CA PRO A 19 1.13 -10.21 14.12
C PRO A 19 1.90 -9.00 13.58
N ARG A 20 3.20 -8.88 13.90
CA ARG A 20 4.07 -7.82 13.40
C ARG A 20 4.27 -7.87 11.88
N ARG A 21 4.36 -9.06 11.30
CA ARG A 21 4.55 -9.26 9.86
C ARG A 21 3.27 -8.93 9.10
N VAL A 22 2.12 -9.36 9.60
CA VAL A 22 0.81 -8.99 9.05
C VAL A 22 0.61 -7.48 9.04
N ILE A 23 0.94 -6.79 10.14
CA ILE A 23 0.87 -5.32 10.20
C ILE A 23 1.84 -4.68 9.19
N ALA A 24 3.07 -5.19 9.08
CA ALA A 24 4.04 -4.68 8.11
C ALA A 24 3.57 -4.86 6.65
N ASP A 25 2.92 -5.98 6.34
CA ASP A 25 2.35 -6.25 5.01
C ASP A 25 1.22 -5.25 4.70
N TYR A 26 0.33 -4.97 5.67
CA TYR A 26 -0.69 -3.93 5.51
C TYR A 26 -0.11 -2.53 5.31
N VAL A 27 0.93 -2.16 6.06
CA VAL A 27 1.61 -0.86 5.90
C VAL A 27 2.32 -0.80 4.55
N THR A 28 2.83 -1.91 4.03
CA THR A 28 3.49 -1.95 2.72
C THR A 28 2.47 -1.74 1.59
N LEU A 29 1.27 -2.31 1.72
CA LEU A 29 0.16 -2.12 0.78
C LEU A 29 -0.28 -0.66 0.65
N THR A 30 -0.11 0.17 1.69
CA THR A 30 -0.46 1.60 1.59
C THR A 30 0.54 2.42 0.79
N LYS A 31 1.64 1.83 0.27
CA LYS A 31 2.66 2.50 -0.53
C LYS A 31 3.18 3.78 0.16
N PRO A 32 3.81 3.67 1.34
CA PRO A 32 4.07 4.80 2.24
C PRO A 32 4.90 5.92 1.60
N LYS A 33 5.81 5.59 0.67
CA LYS A 33 6.61 6.59 -0.07
C LYS A 33 5.74 7.48 -0.97
N VAL A 34 4.79 6.89 -1.67
CA VAL A 34 3.89 7.64 -2.57
C VAL A 34 2.95 8.51 -1.73
N GLN A 35 2.39 7.97 -0.65
CA GLN A 35 1.48 8.74 0.19
C GLN A 35 2.18 9.84 0.98
N SER A 36 3.42 9.63 1.41
CA SER A 36 4.21 10.72 2.01
C SER A 36 4.43 11.87 1.04
N LEU A 37 4.63 11.59 -0.24
CA LEU A 37 4.81 12.63 -1.25
C LEU A 37 3.51 13.42 -1.47
N LEU A 38 2.37 12.72 -1.60
CA LEU A 38 1.04 13.35 -1.71
C LEU A 38 0.68 14.20 -0.50
N LEU A 39 0.98 13.71 0.70
CA LEU A 39 0.70 14.43 1.93
C LEU A 39 1.63 15.63 2.11
N LEU A 40 2.91 15.49 1.72
CA LEU A 40 3.85 16.61 1.73
C LEU A 40 3.37 17.74 0.83
N THR A 41 2.95 17.46 -0.40
CA THR A 41 2.43 18.50 -1.29
C THR A 41 1.17 19.15 -0.73
N THR A 42 0.31 18.37 -0.07
CA THR A 42 -0.86 18.89 0.67
C THR A 42 -0.43 19.88 1.76
N VAL A 43 0.52 19.50 2.62
CA VAL A 43 1.02 20.41 3.67
C VAL A 43 1.67 21.66 3.09
N CYS A 44 2.52 21.51 2.06
CA CYS A 44 3.13 22.64 1.37
C CYS A 44 2.09 23.64 0.86
N THR A 45 1.06 23.17 0.15
CA THR A 45 0.00 24.05 -0.36
C THR A 45 -0.78 24.75 0.74
N MET A 46 -1.08 24.07 1.86
CA MET A 46 -1.72 24.68 3.03
C MET A 46 -0.87 25.79 3.65
N THR A 47 0.44 25.60 3.75
CA THR A 47 1.37 26.61 4.30
C THR A 47 1.61 27.79 3.36
N ILE A 48 1.48 27.59 2.05
CA ILE A 48 1.59 28.68 1.06
C ILE A 48 0.28 29.49 1.04
N ALA A 49 -0.87 28.83 1.15
CA ALA A 49 -2.18 29.47 1.11
C ALA A 49 -2.50 30.29 2.39
N GLY A 50 -1.83 29.99 3.51
CA GLY A 50 -2.02 30.73 4.75
C GLY A 50 -1.21 30.13 5.91
N ASN A 51 -1.62 30.45 7.14
CA ASN A 51 -0.99 29.93 8.36
C ASN A 51 -1.94 28.94 9.07
N PRO A 52 -2.04 27.68 8.59
CA PRO A 52 -2.93 26.68 9.17
C PRO A 52 -2.47 26.30 10.58
N SER A 53 -3.44 26.00 11.46
CA SER A 53 -3.12 25.47 12.79
C SER A 53 -2.53 24.06 12.68
N ILE A 54 -1.65 23.70 13.61
CA ILE A 54 -1.02 22.36 13.66
C ILE A 54 -2.09 21.26 13.76
N GLY A 55 -3.18 21.50 14.50
CA GLY A 55 -4.30 20.55 14.59
C GLY A 55 -5.01 20.31 13.25
N LEU A 56 -5.17 21.36 12.44
CA LEU A 56 -5.77 21.26 11.11
C LEU A 56 -4.86 20.49 10.15
N ILE A 57 -3.55 20.76 10.18
CA ILE A 57 -2.57 19.98 9.40
C ILE A 57 -2.64 18.51 9.82
N ALA A 58 -2.63 18.21 11.12
CA ALA A 58 -2.64 16.84 11.63
C ALA A 58 -3.91 16.07 11.22
N LEU A 59 -5.09 16.67 11.36
CA LEU A 59 -6.36 16.06 10.93
C LEU A 59 -6.39 15.83 9.42
N THR A 60 -5.88 16.78 8.64
CA THR A 60 -5.84 16.66 7.17
C THR A 60 -4.88 15.57 6.73
N VAL A 61 -3.70 15.50 7.33
CA VAL A 61 -2.71 14.47 7.02
C VAL A 61 -3.23 13.09 7.40
N LEU A 62 -3.86 12.97 8.57
CA LEU A 62 -4.45 11.70 9.02
C LEU A 62 -5.59 11.25 8.10
N GLY A 63 -6.52 12.15 7.79
CA GLY A 63 -7.64 11.86 6.90
C GLY A 63 -7.19 11.55 5.48
N GLY A 64 -6.23 12.32 4.96
CA GLY A 64 -5.61 12.11 3.65
C GLY A 64 -4.90 10.77 3.55
N TYR A 65 -4.13 10.39 4.58
CA TYR A 65 -3.45 9.09 4.62
C TYR A 65 -4.46 7.94 4.62
N LEU A 66 -5.51 8.03 5.44
CA LEU A 66 -6.55 7.00 5.53
C LEU A 66 -7.33 6.87 4.21
N SER A 67 -7.73 8.00 3.62
CA SER A 67 -8.45 8.03 2.34
C SER A 67 -7.61 7.46 1.20
N ALA A 68 -6.35 7.87 1.09
CA ALA A 68 -5.46 7.45 0.02
C ALA A 68 -5.03 5.98 0.19
N GLY A 69 -4.87 5.51 1.43
CA GLY A 69 -4.66 4.10 1.74
C GLY A 69 -5.85 3.22 1.35
N GLY A 70 -7.08 3.67 1.68
CA GLY A 70 -8.31 2.99 1.28
C GLY A 70 -8.48 2.91 -0.22
N ALA A 71 -8.26 4.02 -0.94
CA ALA A 71 -8.30 4.04 -2.41
C ALA A 71 -7.26 3.08 -3.03
N GLY A 72 -6.05 3.01 -2.47
CA GLY A 72 -5.02 2.07 -2.92
C GLY A 72 -5.42 0.60 -2.75
N ALA A 73 -6.03 0.25 -1.61
CA ALA A 73 -6.54 -1.11 -1.38
C ALA A 73 -7.65 -1.47 -2.38
N VAL A 74 -8.54 -0.52 -2.68
CA VAL A 74 -9.60 -0.70 -3.67
C VAL A 74 -8.99 -0.90 -5.06
N ASN A 75 -8.04 -0.06 -5.49
CA ASN A 75 -7.34 -0.23 -6.76
C ASN A 75 -6.73 -1.62 -6.90
N HIS A 76 -5.98 -2.08 -5.89
CA HIS A 76 -5.39 -3.42 -5.90
C HIS A 76 -6.43 -4.54 -5.97
N TYR A 77 -7.60 -4.36 -5.37
CA TYR A 77 -8.68 -5.32 -5.49
C TYR A 77 -9.29 -5.34 -6.90
N PHE A 78 -9.42 -4.20 -7.56
CA PHE A 78 -9.95 -4.14 -8.92
C PHE A 78 -8.94 -4.64 -9.96
N ASP A 79 -7.67 -4.28 -9.81
CA ASP A 79 -6.60 -4.62 -10.77
C ASP A 79 -6.10 -6.08 -10.61
N ARG A 80 -6.68 -6.88 -9.70
CA ARG A 80 -6.18 -8.22 -9.32
C ARG A 80 -6.01 -9.20 -10.49
N ASP A 81 -6.89 -9.10 -11.48
CA ASP A 81 -6.92 -9.95 -12.68
C ASP A 81 -5.94 -9.46 -13.74
N ILE A 82 -5.77 -8.13 -13.85
CA ILE A 82 -4.79 -7.48 -14.73
C ILE A 82 -3.38 -7.74 -14.21
N ASP A 83 -3.14 -7.50 -12.91
CA ASP A 83 -1.86 -7.74 -12.24
C ASP A 83 -1.40 -9.20 -12.38
N ALA A 84 -2.34 -10.16 -12.45
CA ALA A 84 -2.04 -11.58 -12.64
C ALA A 84 -1.48 -11.91 -14.04
N GLN A 85 -1.76 -11.06 -15.04
CA GLN A 85 -1.30 -11.22 -16.42
C GLN A 85 -0.03 -10.43 -16.74
N MET A 86 0.45 -9.60 -15.80
CA MET A 86 1.66 -8.80 -16.01
C MET A 86 2.93 -9.66 -16.02
N PRO A 87 3.80 -9.50 -17.04
CA PRO A 87 5.14 -10.09 -17.04
C PRO A 87 5.90 -9.60 -15.81
N ARG A 88 6.53 -10.54 -15.09
CA ARG A 88 7.30 -10.26 -13.89
C ARG A 88 8.70 -9.77 -14.22
#